data_AF-A0A6N8HYG8-F1
#
_entry.id   AF-A0A6N8HYG8-F1
#
_cell.length_a   1.000
_cell.length_b   1.000
_cell.length_c   1.000
_cell.angle_alpha   90.00
_cell.angle_beta   90.00
_cell.angle_gamma   90.00
#
_symmetry.space_group_name_H-M   'P 1'
#
loop_
_entity.id
_entity.type
_entity.pdbx_description
1 polymer ?
#
loop_
_entity_poly.entity_id
_entity_poly.type
_entity_poly.pdbx_seq_one_letter_code
_entity_poly.pdbx_strand_id
1 'polypeptide(L)'
;MQSRKLFSICLSMLLIFTWGCNAANGDAVSSDTGSSENPSSESVSSSDSPSASSNASKTPVTTDSSSSSNSPTSETKSLMFAEDDQTKAIFHIGMTREQVKQALTDNGLRLEPNDYGASDEEVLNNDLGFGIIGGLSTSFDSKTDLLNQLIIWSASDTELSSPYETQKGLKIGDTVETAIKLYGEPLEKSKGGDAVNEDLSISYYYDLPINLDSYYEQCKKIAGPDNSSGSKKRGAHLRIDISQMKGDKFNRVDCIDYYADRYGDYLR
;
A
#
# COMPACT_ATOMS: atom_id res chain seq x y z
N MET A 1 5.30 -13.55 -27.41
CA MET A 1 5.10 -12.27 -28.12
C MET A 1 5.13 -11.13 -27.09
N GLN A 2 6.28 -10.47 -26.93
CA GLN A 2 6.48 -9.34 -26.01
C GLN A 2 6.63 -8.04 -26.82
N SER A 3 5.95 -6.95 -26.43
CA SER A 3 6.24 -5.53 -26.81
C SER A 3 5.03 -4.57 -26.66
N ARG A 4 3.78 -5.05 -26.58
CA ARG A 4 2.60 -4.18 -26.79
C ARG A 4 2.09 -3.37 -25.59
N LYS A 5 2.52 -3.63 -24.35
CA LYS A 5 2.10 -2.82 -23.19
C LYS A 5 2.80 -1.45 -23.06
N LEU A 6 3.80 -1.16 -23.89
CA LEU A 6 4.57 0.10 -23.86
C LEU A 6 4.03 1.21 -24.77
N PHE A 7 3.01 0.95 -25.61
CA PHE A 7 2.56 1.92 -26.63
C PHE A 7 1.35 2.79 -26.25
N SER A 8 0.63 2.47 -25.16
CA SER A 8 -0.63 3.19 -24.83
C SER A 8 -0.44 4.54 -24.14
N ILE A 9 0.79 4.87 -23.70
CA ILE A 9 1.11 6.15 -23.03
C ILE A 9 1.54 7.22 -24.04
N CYS A 10 2.02 6.83 -25.24
CA CYS A 10 2.57 7.78 -26.22
C CYS A 10 1.54 8.51 -27.10
N LEU A 11 0.23 8.21 -27.01
CA LEU A 11 -0.79 8.82 -27.90
C LEU A 11 -1.64 9.91 -27.24
N SER A 12 -1.61 10.06 -25.91
CA SER A 12 -2.38 11.09 -25.18
C SER A 12 -1.64 12.42 -24.99
N MET A 13 -0.31 12.47 -25.15
CA MET A 13 0.46 13.72 -25.06
C MET A 13 0.64 14.47 -26.40
N LEU A 14 0.25 13.90 -27.54
CA LEU A 14 0.50 14.49 -28.87
C LEU A 14 -0.57 15.50 -29.35
N LEU A 15 -1.39 16.06 -28.45
CA LEU A 15 -2.54 16.91 -28.82
C LEU A 15 -2.71 18.22 -28.04
N ILE A 16 -1.72 18.66 -27.24
CA ILE A 16 -1.77 19.93 -26.48
C ILE A 16 -0.54 20.82 -26.75
N PHE A 17 -0.10 20.94 -28.01
CA PHE A 17 1.00 21.84 -28.39
C PHE A 17 0.81 22.58 -29.73
N THR A 18 -0.37 23.19 -29.93
CA THR A 18 -0.56 24.22 -30.99
C THR A 18 -1.50 25.36 -30.56
N TRP A 19 -1.00 26.32 -29.76
CA TRP A 19 -1.17 27.77 -30.01
C TRP A 19 -0.49 28.63 -28.94
N GLY A 20 0.06 29.78 -29.33
CA GLY A 20 0.31 30.89 -28.39
C GLY A 20 1.75 31.42 -28.21
N CYS A 21 2.51 31.68 -29.28
CA CYS A 21 3.63 32.62 -29.18
C CYS A 21 3.14 34.05 -29.45
N ASN A 22 3.25 34.97 -28.46
CA ASN A 22 3.92 36.28 -28.63
C ASN A 22 3.74 37.24 -27.42
N ALA A 23 4.88 37.76 -26.97
CA ALA A 23 5.16 39.16 -26.57
C ALA A 23 4.56 39.69 -25.23
N ALA A 24 5.18 40.65 -24.51
CA ALA A 24 6.38 41.47 -24.77
C ALA A 24 7.12 41.86 -23.46
N ASN A 25 8.26 42.57 -23.61
CA ASN A 25 9.12 43.15 -22.57
C ASN A 25 8.42 43.99 -21.47
N GLY A 26 9.09 44.15 -20.32
CA GLY A 26 8.86 45.26 -19.38
C GLY A 26 9.81 45.28 -18.18
N ASP A 27 10.82 46.15 -18.19
CA ASP A 27 11.70 46.46 -17.05
C ASP A 27 11.04 47.42 -16.03
N ALA A 28 11.28 47.22 -14.72
CA ALA A 28 11.38 48.22 -13.64
C ALA A 28 11.59 47.48 -12.29
N VAL A 29 12.72 47.59 -11.58
CA VAL A 29 13.23 48.71 -10.72
C VAL A 29 12.70 48.70 -9.27
N SER A 30 13.61 49.01 -8.34
CA SER A 30 13.67 48.72 -6.89
C SER A 30 12.76 49.51 -5.93
N SER A 31 12.81 49.07 -4.65
CA SER A 31 12.61 49.83 -3.38
C SER A 31 11.19 50.37 -3.09
N ASP A 32 10.65 50.25 -1.87
CA ASP A 32 11.30 50.67 -0.61
C ASP A 32 10.72 50.02 0.67
N THR A 33 11.32 50.38 1.81
CA THR A 33 11.01 49.96 3.20
C THR A 33 9.77 50.62 3.84
N GLY A 34 9.19 50.00 4.89
CA GLY A 34 8.20 50.63 5.78
C GLY A 34 7.74 49.73 6.94
N SER A 35 7.63 50.28 8.16
CA SER A 35 7.35 49.57 9.42
C SER A 35 6.17 50.21 10.19
N SER A 36 5.77 49.61 11.32
CA SER A 36 4.79 50.09 12.32
C SER A 36 3.30 50.05 11.88
N GLU A 37 2.30 49.94 12.77
CA GLU A 37 2.27 49.83 14.25
C GLU A 37 0.96 49.16 14.69
N ASN A 38 0.87 48.68 15.94
CA ASN A 38 -0.37 48.19 16.57
C ASN A 38 -0.77 49.18 17.68
N PRO A 39 -2.07 49.34 18.03
CA PRO A 39 -2.39 49.01 19.44
C PRO A 39 -3.81 48.45 19.73
N SER A 40 -3.85 47.82 20.91
CA SER A 40 -4.93 47.15 21.64
C SER A 40 -6.12 47.99 22.13
N SER A 41 -7.24 47.32 22.43
CA SER A 41 -8.06 47.42 23.68
C SER A 41 -9.16 46.33 23.65
N GLU A 42 -9.31 45.46 24.66
CA GLU A 42 -10.21 45.56 25.84
C GLU A 42 -11.71 45.73 25.47
N SER A 43 -12.69 45.04 26.06
CA SER A 43 -12.85 44.64 27.47
C SER A 43 -13.82 43.43 27.68
N VAL A 44 -14.21 43.13 28.94
CA VAL A 44 -14.69 41.83 29.47
C VAL A 44 -16.09 41.95 30.14
N SER A 45 -16.73 40.80 30.47
CA SER A 45 -17.82 40.62 31.50
C SER A 45 -19.23 41.10 31.08
N SER A 46 -20.40 40.64 31.58
CA SER A 46 -20.88 39.62 32.55
C SER A 46 -22.44 39.48 32.38
N SER A 47 -23.23 38.56 32.96
CA SER A 47 -23.07 37.29 33.71
C SER A 47 -24.44 36.55 33.84
N ASP A 48 -24.46 35.41 34.54
CA ASP A 48 -25.59 34.84 35.33
C ASP A 48 -26.85 34.18 34.70
N SER A 49 -27.04 32.91 35.11
CA SER A 49 -28.31 32.16 35.24
C SER A 49 -29.02 32.56 36.58
N PRO A 50 -30.18 32.01 37.07
CA PRO A 50 -30.82 30.71 36.75
C PRO A 50 -32.37 30.61 36.87
N SER A 51 -32.89 29.37 36.87
CA SER A 51 -34.06 28.85 37.65
C SER A 51 -35.36 28.44 36.93
N ALA A 52 -35.43 27.14 36.61
CA ALA A 52 -36.41 26.13 37.06
C ALA A 52 -37.96 26.30 36.99
N SER A 53 -38.59 25.16 36.63
CA SER A 53 -39.91 24.64 37.08
C SER A 53 -41.20 25.06 36.36
N SER A 54 -41.85 24.11 35.69
CA SER A 54 -43.21 23.63 36.01
C SER A 54 -43.64 22.45 35.10
N ASN A 55 -44.83 21.89 35.33
CA ASN A 55 -45.12 20.46 35.15
C ASN A 55 -46.14 20.13 34.04
N ALA A 56 -46.10 18.86 33.60
CA ALA A 56 -47.23 18.04 33.12
C ALA A 56 -47.87 18.21 31.72
N SER A 57 -47.70 17.14 30.94
CA SER A 57 -48.75 16.38 30.22
C SER A 57 -49.44 16.97 28.97
N LYS A 58 -49.04 16.41 27.81
CA LYS A 58 -49.94 15.85 26.77
C LYS A 58 -49.12 15.09 25.72
N THR A 59 -49.31 13.78 25.61
CA THR A 59 -49.01 13.06 24.36
C THR A 59 -50.07 13.42 23.31
N PRO A 60 -49.69 13.45 22.03
CA PRO A 60 -50.02 12.29 21.21
C PRO A 60 -48.84 11.77 20.39
N VAL A 61 -48.87 10.45 20.20
CA VAL A 61 -48.20 9.61 19.20
C VAL A 61 -47.55 10.38 18.03
N THR A 62 -46.23 10.25 17.94
CA THR A 62 -45.48 10.38 16.67
C THR A 62 -44.61 9.13 16.51
N THR A 63 -44.52 8.62 15.28
CA THR A 63 -43.84 7.36 14.96
C THR A 63 -42.34 7.54 14.84
N ASP A 64 -41.60 7.15 15.87
CA ASP A 64 -40.16 6.90 15.77
C ASP A 64 -39.89 5.41 15.93
N SER A 65 -39.75 4.72 14.78
CA SER A 65 -39.15 3.39 14.74
C SER A 65 -37.68 3.54 15.13
N SER A 66 -37.37 3.28 16.39
CA SER A 66 -36.00 3.13 16.89
C SER A 66 -35.38 1.83 16.34
N SER A 67 -35.13 1.80 15.03
CA SER A 67 -34.13 0.92 14.46
C SER A 67 -32.78 1.33 15.03
N SER A 68 -32.41 0.73 16.15
CA SER A 68 -31.04 0.75 16.65
C SER A 68 -30.17 0.17 15.55
N SER A 69 -29.54 1.04 14.77
CA SER A 69 -28.52 0.68 13.82
C SER A 69 -27.35 0.14 14.62
N ASN A 70 -27.36 -1.17 14.86
CA ASN A 70 -26.16 -1.91 15.24
C ASN A 70 -25.23 -1.86 14.03
N SER A 71 -24.55 -0.72 13.88
CA SER A 71 -23.37 -0.59 13.04
C SER A 71 -22.43 -1.70 13.47
N PRO A 72 -22.06 -2.65 12.59
CA PRO A 72 -21.06 -3.63 12.95
C PRO A 72 -19.74 -2.89 13.14
N THR A 73 -19.38 -2.66 14.40
CA THR A 73 -18.02 -2.31 14.82
C THR A 73 -17.12 -3.50 14.52
N SER A 74 -16.74 -3.65 13.25
CA SER A 74 -15.81 -4.68 12.80
C SER A 74 -14.38 -4.23 13.10
N GLU A 75 -14.10 -3.93 14.37
CA GLU A 75 -12.75 -3.84 14.91
C GLU A 75 -12.11 -5.23 14.97
N THR A 76 -11.78 -5.76 13.79
CA THR A 76 -10.55 -6.53 13.61
C THR A 76 -10.17 -6.36 12.14
N LYS A 77 -9.19 -5.48 11.85
CA LYS A 77 -8.42 -5.65 10.61
C LYS A 77 -7.58 -6.90 10.80
N SER A 78 -7.99 -8.02 10.22
CA SER A 78 -7.20 -9.25 10.22
C SER A 78 -5.79 -8.95 9.68
N LEU A 79 -4.76 -9.53 10.30
CA LEU A 79 -3.38 -9.36 9.84
C LEU A 79 -3.22 -10.04 8.47
N MET A 80 -2.78 -9.29 7.46
CA MET A 80 -2.64 -9.82 6.10
C MET A 80 -1.49 -10.83 5.97
N PHE A 81 -0.34 -10.55 6.58
CA PHE A 81 0.86 -11.37 6.48
C PHE A 81 1.65 -11.35 7.80
N ALA A 82 2.29 -12.47 8.15
CA ALA A 82 3.08 -12.61 9.38
C ALA A 82 4.58 -12.38 9.11
N GLU A 83 5.25 -11.68 10.01
CA GLU A 83 6.70 -11.39 9.96
C GLU A 83 7.56 -12.40 10.73
N ASP A 84 6.93 -13.36 11.42
CA ASP A 84 7.58 -14.40 12.23
C ASP A 84 6.76 -15.70 12.26
N ASP A 85 7.41 -16.80 12.70
CA ASP A 85 6.80 -18.14 12.79
C ASP A 85 5.69 -18.30 13.86
N GLN A 86 5.53 -17.34 14.77
CA GLN A 86 4.60 -17.45 15.90
C GLN A 86 3.27 -16.74 15.62
N THR A 87 3.29 -15.76 14.71
CA THR A 87 2.14 -14.93 14.38
C THR A 87 1.27 -15.57 13.31
N LYS A 88 -0.05 -15.53 13.51
CA LYS A 88 -1.05 -16.00 12.54
C LYS A 88 -1.54 -14.83 11.70
N ALA A 89 -1.59 -15.03 10.38
CA ALA A 89 -2.09 -14.07 9.41
C ALA A 89 -3.09 -14.74 8.45
N ILE A 90 -3.64 -13.97 7.52
CA ILE A 90 -4.49 -14.48 6.44
C ILE A 90 -3.65 -15.24 5.40
N PHE A 91 -2.50 -14.65 5.03
CA PHE A 91 -1.61 -15.18 4.00
C PHE A 91 -0.24 -15.53 4.56
N HIS A 92 0.34 -16.62 4.04
CA HIS A 92 1.64 -17.16 4.42
C HIS A 92 2.34 -17.73 3.19
N ILE A 93 3.67 -17.62 3.13
CA ILE A 93 4.48 -18.27 2.08
C ILE A 93 4.21 -19.78 2.08
N GLY A 94 4.06 -20.36 0.90
CA GLY A 94 3.78 -21.79 0.73
C GLY A 94 2.30 -22.18 0.71
N MET A 95 1.38 -21.23 0.88
CA MET A 95 -0.05 -21.51 0.64
C MET A 95 -0.30 -21.89 -0.82
N THR A 96 -1.09 -22.93 -1.06
CA THR A 96 -1.57 -23.25 -2.40
C THR A 96 -2.63 -22.23 -2.85
N ARG A 97 -2.85 -22.14 -4.15
CA ARG A 97 -3.87 -21.29 -4.77
C ARG A 97 -5.27 -21.50 -4.16
N GLU A 98 -5.66 -22.73 -3.86
CA GLU A 98 -6.91 -23.09 -3.18
C GLU A 98 -6.97 -22.59 -1.74
N GLN A 99 -5.86 -22.65 -1.01
CA GLN A 99 -5.78 -22.09 0.34
C GLN A 99 -5.91 -20.56 0.30
N VAL A 100 -5.33 -19.89 -0.71
CA VAL A 100 -5.50 -18.44 -0.93
C VAL A 100 -6.95 -18.11 -1.32
N LYS A 101 -7.58 -18.87 -2.23
CA LYS A 101 -9.02 -18.73 -2.58
C LYS A 101 -9.93 -18.85 -1.35
N GLN A 102 -9.65 -19.82 -0.48
CA GLN A 102 -10.40 -19.99 0.77
C GLN A 102 -10.16 -18.81 1.73
N ALA A 103 -8.90 -18.39 1.93
CA ALA A 103 -8.55 -17.27 2.81
C ALA A 103 -9.18 -15.94 2.37
N LEU A 104 -9.29 -15.69 1.07
CA LEU A 104 -10.04 -14.54 0.53
C LEU A 104 -11.52 -14.61 0.94
N THR A 105 -12.15 -15.77 0.74
CA THR A 105 -13.56 -16.01 1.04
C THR A 105 -13.86 -15.85 2.54
N ASP A 106 -13.04 -16.48 3.40
CA ASP A 106 -13.21 -16.48 4.85
C ASP A 106 -13.04 -15.07 5.48
N ASN A 107 -12.27 -14.20 4.83
CA ASN A 107 -12.01 -12.83 5.30
C ASN A 107 -12.78 -11.75 4.52
N GLY A 108 -13.69 -12.14 3.62
CA GLY A 108 -14.49 -11.20 2.82
C GLY A 108 -13.67 -10.30 1.88
N LEU A 109 -12.46 -10.72 1.53
CA LEU A 109 -11.57 -10.00 0.61
C LEU A 109 -12.06 -10.17 -0.84
N ARG A 110 -11.87 -9.12 -1.64
CA ARG A 110 -12.39 -9.04 -3.01
C ARG A 110 -11.27 -8.72 -3.99
N LEU A 111 -11.30 -9.36 -5.16
CA LEU A 111 -10.36 -9.11 -6.24
C LEU A 111 -10.52 -7.70 -6.80
N GLU A 112 -9.41 -7.13 -7.27
CA GLU A 112 -9.47 -5.92 -8.08
C GLU A 112 -10.14 -6.20 -9.44
N PRO A 113 -10.97 -5.29 -9.96
CA PRO A 113 -11.60 -5.46 -11.27
C PRO A 113 -10.57 -5.69 -12.38
N ASN A 114 -10.80 -6.68 -13.22
CA ASN A 114 -9.93 -6.94 -14.36
C ASN A 114 -10.39 -6.13 -15.59
N ASP A 115 -9.60 -5.12 -15.98
CA ASP A 115 -9.88 -4.25 -17.14
C ASP A 115 -10.02 -4.98 -18.49
N TYR A 116 -9.55 -6.23 -18.59
CA TYR A 116 -9.67 -7.05 -19.79
C TYR A 116 -10.94 -7.94 -19.81
N GLY A 117 -11.80 -7.83 -18.80
CA GLY A 117 -13.08 -8.55 -18.73
C GLY A 117 -12.95 -10.05 -18.40
N ALA A 118 -11.81 -10.47 -17.84
CA ALA A 118 -11.65 -11.82 -17.30
C ALA A 118 -12.55 -12.04 -16.08
N SER A 119 -13.04 -13.27 -15.93
CA SER A 119 -13.82 -13.70 -14.76
C SER A 119 -12.94 -13.88 -13.52
N ASP A 120 -13.55 -13.79 -12.33
CA ASP A 120 -12.85 -13.98 -11.05
C ASP A 120 -12.04 -15.29 -10.99
N GLU A 121 -12.56 -16.40 -11.56
CA GLU A 121 -11.84 -17.68 -11.60
C GLU A 121 -10.65 -17.66 -12.57
N GLU A 122 -10.71 -16.93 -13.69
CA GLU A 122 -9.56 -16.72 -14.58
C GLU A 122 -8.49 -15.83 -13.92
N VAL A 123 -8.91 -14.83 -13.12
CA VAL A 123 -8.00 -13.99 -12.33
C VAL A 123 -7.32 -14.80 -11.22
N LEU A 124 -8.08 -15.59 -10.46
CA LEU A 124 -7.57 -16.43 -9.38
C LEU A 124 -6.63 -17.53 -9.87
N ASN A 125 -6.74 -17.96 -11.13
CA ASN A 125 -5.87 -18.94 -11.77
C ASN A 125 -4.75 -18.32 -12.62
N ASN A 126 -4.46 -17.03 -12.46
CA ASN A 126 -3.37 -16.39 -13.18
C ASN A 126 -1.98 -16.85 -12.68
N ASP A 127 -1.10 -17.26 -13.59
CA ASP A 127 0.27 -17.72 -13.31
C ASP A 127 1.14 -16.67 -12.58
N LEU A 128 0.85 -15.38 -12.75
CA LEU A 128 1.59 -14.28 -12.11
C LEU A 128 0.96 -13.82 -10.79
N GLY A 129 -0.21 -14.35 -10.43
CA GLY A 129 -1.02 -13.90 -9.30
C GLY A 129 -1.98 -12.75 -9.65
N PHE A 130 -2.52 -12.08 -8.63
CA PHE A 130 -3.65 -11.15 -8.77
C PHE A 130 -3.73 -10.09 -7.66
N GLY A 131 -4.42 -8.99 -7.97
CA GLY A 131 -4.74 -7.89 -7.06
C GLY A 131 -6.03 -8.10 -6.25
N ILE A 132 -6.07 -7.48 -5.08
CA ILE A 132 -7.12 -7.50 -4.06
C ILE A 132 -7.38 -6.04 -3.65
N ILE A 133 -8.66 -5.64 -3.64
CA ILE A 133 -9.09 -4.24 -3.51
C ILE A 133 -8.43 -3.56 -2.31
N GLY A 134 -7.77 -2.42 -2.59
CA GLY A 134 -6.98 -1.69 -1.59
C GLY A 134 -5.48 -1.76 -1.83
N GLY A 135 -5.04 -2.20 -3.02
CA GLY A 135 -3.63 -2.26 -3.39
C GLY A 135 -2.89 -3.46 -2.79
N LEU A 136 -3.58 -4.52 -2.37
CA LEU A 136 -2.91 -5.76 -1.96
C LEU A 136 -2.76 -6.67 -3.17
N SER A 137 -1.57 -7.22 -3.42
CA SER A 137 -1.29 -8.11 -4.55
C SER A 137 -0.62 -9.39 -4.08
N THR A 138 -0.87 -10.48 -4.79
CA THR A 138 -0.26 -11.79 -4.56
C THR A 138 0.52 -12.22 -5.79
N SER A 139 1.60 -12.99 -5.59
CA SER A 139 2.28 -13.71 -6.67
C SER A 139 2.69 -15.11 -6.23
N PHE A 140 2.72 -16.01 -7.21
CA PHE A 140 2.96 -17.44 -7.03
C PHE A 140 4.28 -17.84 -7.70
N ASP A 141 4.94 -18.85 -7.15
CA ASP A 141 6.11 -19.45 -7.78
C ASP A 141 5.67 -20.30 -8.99
N SER A 142 6.10 -19.88 -10.18
CA SER A 142 5.62 -20.45 -11.46
C SER A 142 6.00 -21.92 -11.71
N LYS A 143 6.85 -22.51 -10.87
CA LYS A 143 7.22 -23.94 -10.94
C LYS A 143 6.43 -24.80 -9.96
N THR A 144 5.91 -24.19 -8.88
CA THR A 144 5.34 -24.93 -7.74
C THR A 144 3.89 -24.55 -7.40
N ASP A 145 3.39 -23.45 -7.98
CA ASP A 145 2.07 -22.85 -7.73
C ASP A 145 1.77 -22.49 -6.26
N LEU A 146 2.84 -22.26 -5.49
CA LEU A 146 2.78 -21.83 -4.10
C LEU A 146 2.92 -20.32 -4.01
N LEU A 147 2.14 -19.68 -3.12
CA LEU A 147 2.26 -18.27 -2.80
C LEU A 147 3.70 -17.98 -2.33
N ASN A 148 4.43 -17.14 -3.06
CA ASN A 148 5.82 -16.80 -2.76
C ASN A 148 6.04 -15.30 -2.48
N GLN A 149 5.02 -14.48 -2.72
CA GLN A 149 5.10 -13.03 -2.59
C GLN A 149 3.72 -12.41 -2.30
N LEU A 150 3.71 -11.41 -1.42
CA LEU A 150 2.56 -10.57 -1.11
C LEU A 150 3.02 -9.12 -1.01
N ILE A 151 2.35 -8.22 -1.73
CA ILE A 151 2.77 -6.83 -1.91
C ILE A 151 1.63 -5.89 -1.52
N ILE A 152 1.93 -4.87 -0.72
CA ILE A 152 1.03 -3.75 -0.43
C ILE A 152 1.51 -2.54 -1.23
N TRP A 153 0.65 -2.04 -2.09
CA TRP A 153 0.77 -0.80 -2.87
C TRP A 153 -0.23 0.23 -2.34
N SER A 154 -0.16 1.45 -2.87
CA SER A 154 -1.27 2.39 -2.74
C SER A 154 -2.53 1.86 -3.41
N ALA A 155 -3.70 2.13 -2.82
CA ALA A 155 -5.01 1.81 -3.37
C ALA A 155 -5.43 2.72 -4.54
N SER A 156 -4.65 3.76 -4.86
CA SER A 156 -4.87 4.65 -6.01
C SER A 156 -3.57 5.32 -6.46
N ASP A 157 -3.54 5.83 -7.70
CA ASP A 157 -2.43 6.63 -8.21
C ASP A 157 -2.34 8.02 -7.55
N THR A 158 -3.49 8.57 -7.13
CA THR A 158 -3.64 9.95 -6.66
C THR A 158 -3.27 10.13 -5.19
N GLU A 159 -3.71 9.20 -4.34
CA GLU A 159 -3.36 9.19 -2.92
C GLU A 159 -2.23 8.19 -2.67
N LEU A 160 -1.43 8.40 -1.61
CA LEU A 160 -0.41 7.45 -1.18
C LEU A 160 -0.90 6.76 0.10
N SER A 161 -1.87 5.86 -0.03
CA SER A 161 -2.58 5.25 1.10
C SER A 161 -3.07 3.84 0.77
N SER A 162 -3.14 2.99 1.79
CA SER A 162 -3.73 1.65 1.70
C SER A 162 -4.52 1.36 2.98
N PRO A 163 -5.63 0.60 2.93
CA PRO A 163 -6.26 0.06 4.13
C PRO A 163 -5.37 -0.95 4.88
N TYR A 164 -4.32 -1.47 4.25
CA TYR A 164 -3.44 -2.50 4.81
C TYR A 164 -2.21 -1.90 5.51
N GLU A 165 -1.71 -2.61 6.51
CA GLU A 165 -0.53 -2.25 7.30
C GLU A 165 0.28 -3.51 7.62
N THR A 166 1.54 -3.34 8.02
CA THR A 166 2.41 -4.45 8.42
C THR A 166 2.07 -5.00 9.80
N GLN A 167 2.70 -6.12 10.21
CA GLN A 167 2.55 -6.65 11.57
C GLN A 167 2.98 -5.62 12.63
N LYS A 168 3.91 -4.72 12.29
CA LYS A 168 4.37 -3.61 13.16
C LYS A 168 3.60 -2.29 12.95
N GLY A 169 2.57 -2.28 12.11
CA GLY A 169 1.70 -1.12 11.86
C GLY A 169 2.26 -0.06 10.90
N LEU A 170 3.28 -0.39 10.10
CA LEU A 170 3.77 0.50 9.03
C LEU A 170 2.77 0.54 7.86
N LYS A 171 2.57 1.72 7.28
CA LYS A 171 1.60 1.99 6.21
C LYS A 171 2.24 2.61 4.98
N ILE A 172 1.57 2.43 3.84
CA ILE A 172 1.78 3.27 2.66
C ILE A 172 1.50 4.73 3.04
N GLY A 173 2.43 5.62 2.68
CA GLY A 173 2.39 7.04 3.05
C GLY A 173 3.11 7.41 4.37
N ASP A 174 3.52 6.43 5.19
CA ASP A 174 4.38 6.71 6.35
C ASP A 174 5.76 7.24 5.90
N THR A 175 6.45 7.97 6.78
CA THR A 175 7.79 8.47 6.45
C THR A 175 8.87 7.40 6.60
N VAL A 176 10.01 7.61 5.95
CA VAL A 176 11.21 6.78 6.13
C VAL A 176 11.67 6.68 7.59
N GLU A 177 11.50 7.73 8.40
CA GLU A 177 11.81 7.70 9.83
C GLU A 177 10.86 6.76 10.60
N THR A 178 9.59 6.66 10.21
CA THR A 178 8.66 5.68 10.79
C THR A 178 9.08 4.26 10.42
N ALA A 179 9.49 4.01 9.17
CA ALA A 179 10.01 2.70 8.76
C ALA A 179 11.27 2.30 9.56
N ILE A 180 12.26 3.20 9.66
CA ILE A 180 13.48 2.96 10.45
C ILE A 180 13.16 2.77 11.94
N LYS A 181 12.18 3.49 12.50
CA LYS A 181 11.74 3.32 13.89
C LYS A 181 11.12 1.94 14.16
N LEU A 182 10.42 1.35 13.20
CA LEU A 182 9.73 0.07 13.35
C LEU A 182 10.61 -1.14 13.00
N TYR A 183 11.57 -0.99 12.09
CA TYR A 183 12.40 -2.10 11.58
C TYR A 183 13.90 -1.97 11.87
N GLY A 184 14.37 -0.81 12.34
CA GLY A 184 15.80 -0.49 12.46
C GLY A 184 16.39 0.01 11.14
N GLU A 185 17.72 0.11 11.07
CA GLU A 185 18.39 0.29 9.78
C GLU A 185 18.30 -1.00 8.95
N PRO A 186 18.05 -0.93 7.63
CA PRO A 186 18.01 -2.10 6.77
C PRO A 186 19.39 -2.72 6.57
N LEU A 187 19.39 -3.99 6.17
CA LEU A 187 20.60 -4.74 5.82
C LEU A 187 21.23 -4.20 4.53
N GLU A 188 20.40 -3.79 3.57
CA GLU A 188 20.81 -3.25 2.28
C GLU A 188 19.88 -2.10 1.87
N LYS A 189 20.43 -1.09 1.20
CA LYS A 189 19.69 -0.01 0.53
C LYS A 189 20.05 -0.03 -0.95
N SER A 190 19.07 -0.25 -1.82
CA SER A 190 19.27 -0.21 -3.28
C SER A 190 18.47 0.94 -3.90
N LYS A 191 19.00 1.57 -4.95
CA LYS A 191 18.29 2.61 -5.70
C LYS A 191 17.37 1.97 -6.73
N GLY A 192 16.11 2.38 -6.73
CA GLY A 192 15.10 1.97 -7.69
C GLY A 192 14.78 3.10 -8.66
N GLY A 193 14.66 2.76 -9.94
CA GLY A 193 14.40 3.74 -11.00
C GLY A 193 13.98 3.07 -12.30
N ASP A 194 13.48 3.86 -13.24
CA ASP A 194 13.27 3.44 -14.61
C ASP A 194 14.45 3.90 -15.49
N ALA A 195 14.45 3.51 -16.77
CA ALA A 195 15.53 3.84 -17.71
C ALA A 195 15.62 5.35 -18.09
N VAL A 196 14.74 6.20 -17.54
CA VAL A 196 14.68 7.65 -17.75
C VAL A 196 14.95 8.39 -16.43
N ASN A 197 14.60 7.79 -15.29
CA ASN A 197 14.75 8.33 -13.95
C ASN A 197 15.34 7.25 -13.02
N GLU A 198 16.66 7.26 -12.84
CA GLU A 198 17.38 6.23 -12.07
C GLU A 198 17.18 6.31 -10.54
N ASP A 199 16.57 7.39 -10.05
CA ASP A 199 16.35 7.72 -8.62
C ASP A 199 14.87 8.00 -8.32
N LEU A 200 13.97 7.06 -8.61
CA LEU A 200 12.53 7.18 -8.28
C LEU A 200 12.17 6.64 -6.90
N SER A 201 12.91 5.66 -6.39
CA SER A 201 12.74 5.08 -5.06
C SER A 201 14.06 4.61 -4.46
N ILE A 202 14.07 4.32 -3.15
CA ILE A 202 15.12 3.57 -2.49
C ILE A 202 14.47 2.39 -1.78
N SER A 203 14.90 1.18 -2.13
CA SER A 203 14.48 -0.08 -1.54
C SER A 203 15.28 -0.39 -0.28
N TYR A 204 14.59 -0.60 0.84
CA TYR A 204 15.15 -0.96 2.15
C TYR A 204 14.88 -2.45 2.42
N TYR A 205 15.93 -3.26 2.55
CA TYR A 205 15.80 -4.72 2.68
C TYR A 205 16.06 -5.23 4.11
N TYR A 206 15.24 -6.19 4.54
CA TYR A 206 15.32 -6.84 5.85
C TYR A 206 15.07 -8.36 5.73
N ASP A 207 15.92 -9.17 6.39
CA ASP A 207 15.65 -10.59 6.63
C ASP A 207 14.47 -10.74 7.60
N LEU A 208 13.48 -11.57 7.29
CA LEU A 208 12.40 -11.93 8.21
C LEU A 208 12.72 -13.24 8.97
N PRO A 209 12.45 -13.32 10.28
CA PRO A 209 12.64 -14.52 11.09
C PRO A 209 11.52 -15.56 10.88
N ILE A 210 11.35 -16.02 9.63
CA ILE A 210 10.38 -17.04 9.22
C ILE A 210 11.12 -18.29 8.72
N ASN A 211 10.76 -19.46 9.23
CA ASN A 211 11.32 -20.74 8.81
C ASN A 211 10.64 -21.25 7.52
N LEU A 212 11.35 -21.12 6.40
CA LEU A 212 10.90 -21.61 5.10
C LEU A 212 11.34 -23.05 4.75
N ASP A 213 11.90 -23.83 5.69
CA ASP A 213 12.35 -25.22 5.41
C ASP A 213 11.21 -26.07 4.83
N SER A 214 10.02 -26.00 5.41
CA SER A 214 8.83 -26.74 4.93
C SER A 214 8.43 -26.31 3.51
N TYR A 215 8.48 -25.01 3.22
CA TYR A 215 8.21 -24.46 1.90
C TYR A 215 9.22 -24.99 0.87
N TYR A 216 10.52 -24.89 1.15
CA TYR A 216 11.55 -25.37 0.22
C TYR A 216 11.56 -26.90 0.04
N GLU A 217 11.20 -27.68 1.07
CA GLU A 217 10.99 -29.12 0.94
C GLU A 217 9.74 -29.46 0.13
N GLN A 218 8.69 -28.64 0.18
CA GLN A 218 7.52 -28.78 -0.69
C GLN A 218 7.86 -28.42 -2.14
N CYS A 219 8.60 -27.34 -2.38
CA CYS A 219 9.08 -26.97 -3.71
C CYS A 219 9.93 -28.08 -4.35
N LYS A 220 10.87 -28.68 -3.59
CA LYS A 220 11.69 -29.84 -4.04
C LYS A 220 10.84 -31.04 -4.45
N LYS A 221 9.70 -31.28 -3.78
CA LYS A 221 8.79 -32.40 -4.08
C LYS A 221 7.96 -32.14 -5.34
N ILE A 222 7.57 -30.89 -5.60
CA ILE A 222 6.74 -30.51 -6.75
C ILE A 222 7.59 -30.33 -8.01
N ALA A 223 8.64 -29.52 -7.95
CA ALA A 223 9.45 -29.13 -9.10
C ALA A 223 10.71 -30.02 -9.31
N GLY A 224 10.97 -30.96 -8.40
CA GLY A 224 12.22 -31.74 -8.36
C GLY A 224 13.38 -30.95 -7.76
N PRO A 225 14.59 -31.55 -7.67
CA PRO A 225 15.76 -30.89 -7.10
C PRO A 225 16.25 -29.74 -7.99
N ASP A 226 16.39 -28.56 -7.40
CA ASP A 226 17.08 -27.44 -8.03
C ASP A 226 18.59 -27.72 -8.18
N ASN A 227 19.09 -27.64 -9.41
CA ASN A 227 20.50 -27.81 -9.76
C ASN A 227 21.28 -26.47 -9.79
N SER A 228 20.65 -25.36 -9.42
CA SER A 228 21.34 -24.07 -9.36
C SER A 228 22.40 -24.08 -8.25
N SER A 229 23.58 -23.55 -8.57
CA SER A 229 24.73 -23.46 -7.65
C SER A 229 24.74 -22.17 -6.82
N GLY A 230 23.60 -21.48 -6.72
CA GLY A 230 23.47 -20.19 -6.05
C GLY A 230 23.63 -20.30 -4.54
N SER A 231 24.74 -19.81 -4.00
CA SER A 231 25.04 -19.80 -2.55
C SER A 231 24.33 -18.70 -1.75
N LYS A 232 23.34 -18.01 -2.34
CA LYS A 232 22.56 -16.99 -1.61
C LYS A 232 21.69 -17.68 -0.56
N LYS A 233 21.77 -17.17 0.67
CA LYS A 233 21.04 -17.64 1.85
C LYS A 233 19.54 -17.52 1.57
N ARG A 234 18.87 -18.66 1.42
CA ARG A 234 17.41 -18.75 1.29
C ARG A 234 16.74 -18.14 2.51
N GLY A 235 15.73 -17.31 2.31
CA GLY A 235 14.97 -16.69 3.38
C GLY A 235 13.63 -16.10 2.93
N ALA A 236 12.86 -15.66 3.93
CA ALA A 236 11.79 -14.71 3.76
C ALA A 236 12.37 -13.30 3.97
N HIS A 237 11.90 -12.36 3.16
CA HIS A 237 12.42 -11.00 3.08
C HIS A 237 11.28 -10.01 3.12
N LEU A 238 11.58 -8.83 3.68
CA LEU A 238 10.76 -7.64 3.59
C LEU A 238 11.56 -6.58 2.83
N ARG A 239 11.01 -6.09 1.71
CA ARG A 239 11.47 -4.87 1.05
C ARG A 239 10.44 -3.77 1.29
N ILE A 240 10.89 -2.64 1.83
CA ILE A 240 10.10 -1.41 1.93
C ILE A 240 10.68 -0.46 0.91
N ASP A 241 9.88 -0.07 -0.09
CA ASP A 241 10.30 0.94 -1.06
C ASP A 241 9.88 2.33 -0.52
N ILE A 242 10.82 3.28 -0.64
CA ILE A 242 10.68 4.66 -0.19
C ILE A 242 10.76 5.57 -1.41
N SER A 243 9.69 6.26 -1.75
CA SER A 243 9.64 7.13 -2.92
C SER A 243 10.61 8.30 -2.80
N GLN A 244 11.37 8.54 -3.86
CA GLN A 244 12.24 9.71 -4.06
C GLN A 244 11.62 10.74 -5.01
N MET A 245 10.38 10.52 -5.46
CA MET A 245 9.63 11.48 -6.26
C MET A 245 9.43 12.79 -5.49
N LYS A 246 9.67 13.92 -6.14
CA LYS A 246 9.47 15.26 -5.56
C LYS A 246 7.99 15.54 -5.27
N GLY A 247 7.73 16.37 -4.27
CA GLY A 247 6.38 16.71 -3.80
C GLY A 247 5.97 15.87 -2.60
N ASP A 248 4.67 15.71 -2.39
CA ASP A 248 4.12 15.13 -1.14
C ASP A 248 4.46 13.64 -0.93
N LYS A 249 4.86 12.94 -2.00
CA LYS A 249 5.32 11.54 -1.96
C LYS A 249 6.80 11.40 -1.53
N PHE A 250 7.57 12.48 -1.45
CA PHE A 250 9.00 12.42 -1.14
C PHE A 250 9.29 11.83 0.25
N ASN A 251 10.21 10.87 0.33
CA ASN A 251 10.59 10.13 1.55
C ASN A 251 9.41 9.44 2.24
N ARG A 252 8.39 9.02 1.47
CA ARG A 252 7.26 8.22 1.94
C ARG A 252 7.36 6.78 1.47
N VAL A 253 6.85 5.85 2.28
CA VAL A 253 6.65 4.44 1.89
C VAL A 253 5.67 4.39 0.72
N ASP A 254 6.09 3.82 -0.41
CA ASP A 254 5.25 3.64 -1.59
C ASP A 254 4.90 2.16 -1.88
N CYS A 255 5.72 1.23 -1.41
CA CYS A 255 5.48 -0.21 -1.48
C CYS A 255 6.02 -0.95 -0.24
N ILE A 256 5.33 -2.02 0.13
CA ILE A 256 5.76 -2.98 1.15
C ILE A 256 5.63 -4.38 0.55
N ASP A 257 6.75 -5.06 0.36
CA ASP A 257 6.84 -6.31 -0.40
C ASP A 257 7.43 -7.42 0.47
N TYR A 258 6.60 -8.42 0.79
CA TYR A 258 7.00 -9.64 1.47
C TYR A 258 7.23 -10.73 0.43
N TYR A 259 8.43 -11.32 0.39
CA TYR A 259 8.72 -12.39 -0.57
C TYR A 259 9.67 -13.43 0.00
N ALA A 260 9.59 -14.64 -0.53
CA ALA A 260 10.61 -15.67 -0.36
C ALA A 260 11.56 -15.70 -1.56
N ASP A 261 12.82 -16.11 -1.36
CA ASP A 261 13.69 -16.41 -2.50
C ASP A 261 13.05 -17.50 -3.38
N ARG A 262 12.82 -17.16 -4.65
CA ARG A 262 12.12 -18.00 -5.65
C ARG A 262 12.81 -19.34 -5.87
N TYR A 263 12.03 -20.39 -6.13
CA TYR A 263 12.60 -21.72 -6.24
C TYR A 263 13.35 -21.91 -7.56
N GLY A 264 14.68 -21.87 -7.52
CA GLY A 264 15.54 -22.08 -8.68
C GLY A 264 15.53 -20.92 -9.69
N ASP A 265 15.21 -19.70 -9.28
CA ASP A 265 15.52 -18.47 -10.03
C ASP A 265 16.81 -17.85 -9.45
N TYR A 266 17.96 -18.43 -9.81
CA TYR A 266 19.29 -17.84 -9.56
C TYR A 266 20.00 -17.49 -10.88
N LEU A 267 19.24 -16.97 -11.85
CA LEU A 267 19.73 -16.61 -13.18
C LEU A 267 19.08 -15.33 -13.72
N ARG A 268 19.62 -14.18 -13.35
CA ARG A 268 20.06 -13.13 -14.29
C ARG A 268 20.98 -12.12 -13.60
#